data_AF-A0A2G3AAY9-F1
#
_entry.id   AF-A0A2G3AAY9-F1
#
_cell.length_a   1.000
_cell.length_b   1.000
_cell.length_c   1.000
_cell.angle_alpha   90.00
_cell.angle_beta   90.00
_cell.angle_gamma   90.00
#
_symmetry.space_group_name_H-M   'P 1'
#
loop_
_entity.id
_entity.type
_entity.pdbx_description
1 polymer ?
#
loop_
_entity_poly.entity_id
_entity_poly.type
_entity_poly.pdbx_seq_one_letter_code
_entity_poly.pdbx_strand_id
1 'polypeptide(L)' 'MPPENLANPTALLLSSVSMLRHLELHDKADRIQDAILKTIAEGKYRTGDLGGTASTTEFTNAICDHL' A
#
# COMPACT_ATOMS: atom_id res chain seq x y z
N MET A 1 24.95 0.71 -4.36
CA MET A 1 24.11 -0.38 -3.81
C MET A 1 22.73 -0.20 -4.41
N PRO A 2 22.12 -1.22 -5.04
CA PRO A 2 20.76 -1.12 -5.55
C PRO A 2 19.74 -1.02 -4.40
N PRO A 3 18.54 -0.44 -4.64
CA PRO A 3 17.50 -0.34 -3.62
C PRO A 3 16.99 -1.73 -3.21
N GLU A 4 16.71 -1.91 -1.91
CA GLU A 4 16.24 -3.16 -1.33
C GLU A 4 14.71 -3.28 -1.43
N ASN A 5 14.20 -4.43 -1.88
CA ASN A 5 12.77 -4.72 -2.06
C ASN A 5 12.08 -5.16 -0.74
N LEU A 6 12.41 -4.49 0.36
CA LEU A 6 11.99 -4.88 1.73
C LEU A 6 11.21 -3.78 2.44
N ALA A 7 11.15 -2.58 1.88
CA ALA A 7 10.50 -1.44 2.48
C ALA A 7 8.97 -1.57 2.47
N ASN A 8 8.32 -1.07 3.52
CA ASN A 8 6.87 -0.90 3.55
C ASN A 8 6.44 0.32 2.74
N PRO A 9 5.65 0.17 1.66
CA PRO A 9 5.23 1.29 0.84
C PRO A 9 4.04 2.08 1.42
N THR A 10 3.45 1.65 2.54
CA THR A 10 2.17 2.19 3.07
C THR A 10 2.20 3.71 3.26
N ALA A 11 3.24 4.26 3.87
CA ALA A 11 3.32 5.70 4.14
C ALA A 11 3.31 6.55 2.85
N LEU A 12 4.04 6.10 1.83
CA LEU A 12 4.07 6.76 0.53
C LEU A 12 2.70 6.66 -0.16
N LEU A 13 2.06 5.49 -0.12
CA LEU A 13 0.76 5.27 -0.73
C LEU A 13 -0.34 6.12 -0.08
N LEU A 14 -0.36 6.22 1.25
CA LEU A 14 -1.31 7.07 1.98
C LEU A 14 -1.06 8.57 1.72
N SER A 15 0.19 8.96 1.49
CA SER A 15 0.53 10.32 1.05
C SER A 15 -0.06 10.61 -0.33
N SER A 16 0.04 9.66 -1.27
CA SER A 16 -0.61 9.74 -2.58
C SER A 16 -2.14 9.78 -2.50
N VAL A 17 -2.76 9.03 -1.59
CA VAL A 17 -4.21 9.11 -1.32
C VAL A 17 -4.58 10.53 -0.85
N SER A 18 -3.79 11.10 0.07
CA SER A 18 -4.01 12.47 0.56
C SER A 18 -3.88 13.50 -0.58
N MET A 19 -2.92 13.32 -1.48
CA MET A 19 -2.78 14.14 -2.69
C MET A 19 -4.00 14.02 -3.60
N LEU A 20 -4.52 12.81 -3.85
CA LEU A 20 -5.72 12.62 -4.67
C LEU A 20 -6.94 13.32 -4.04
N ARG A 21 -7.08 13.28 -2.71
CA ARG A 21 -8.12 14.05 -2.01
C ARG A 21 -7.94 15.56 -2.19
N HIS A 22 -6.71 16.06 -2.15
CA HIS A 22 -6.41 17.48 -2.40
C HIS A 22 -6.74 17.93 -3.83
N LEU A 23 -6.64 17.03 -4.80
CA LEU A 23 -7.00 17.25 -6.20
C LEU A 23 -8.50 17.01 -6.50
N GLU A 24 -9.34 16.87 -5.47
CA GLU A 24 -10.78 16.57 -5.57
C GLU A 24 -11.11 15.23 -6.28
N LEU A 25 -10.13 14.32 -6.35
CA LEU A 25 -10.27 12.98 -6.96
C LEU A 25 -10.72 11.93 -5.91
N HIS A 26 -11.81 12.22 -5.20
CA HIS A 26 -12.26 11.43 -4.05
C HIS A 26 -12.50 9.95 -4.37
N ASP A 27 -13.21 9.63 -5.45
CA ASP A 27 -13.50 8.24 -5.84
C ASP A 27 -12.23 7.38 -6.03
N LYS A 28 -11.16 8.00 -6.56
CA LYS A 28 -9.87 7.31 -6.76
C LYS A 28 -9.13 7.15 -5.45
N ALA A 29 -9.16 8.18 -4.61
CA ALA A 29 -8.57 8.15 -3.28
C ALA A 29 -9.22 7.05 -2.42
N ASP A 30 -10.55 6.97 -2.42
CA ASP A 30 -11.31 6.00 -1.62
C ASP A 30 -11.03 4.57 -2.08
N ARG A 31 -11.07 4.30 -3.40
CA ARG A 31 -10.72 2.96 -3.95
C ARG A 31 -9.33 2.50 -3.54
N ILE A 32 -8.33 3.38 -3.67
CA ILE A 32 -6.94 3.05 -3.31
C ILE A 32 -6.79 2.85 -1.80
N GLN A 33 -7.40 3.72 -1.00
CA GLN A 33 -7.35 3.61 0.46
C GLN A 33 -8.00 2.33 0.95
N ASP A 34 -9.17 1.96 0.40
CA ASP A 34 -9.86 0.72 0.75
C ASP A 34 -9.03 -0.52 0.39
N ALA A 35 -8.39 -0.52 -0.78
CA ALA A 35 -7.50 -1.60 -1.18
C ALA A 35 -6.30 -1.75 -0.23
N ILE A 36 -5.67 -0.64 0.15
CA ILE A 36 -4.56 -0.63 1.14
C ILE A 36 -5.04 -1.21 2.48
N LEU A 37 -6.18 -0.74 2.99
CA LEU A 37 -6.71 -1.18 4.28
C LEU A 37 -7.09 -2.66 4.28
N LYS A 38 -7.67 -3.17 3.18
CA LYS A 38 -7.96 -4.60 3.00
C LYS A 38 -6.69 -5.44 3.05
N THR A 39 -5.65 -5.08 2.29
CA THR A 39 -4.37 -5.80 2.30
C THR A 39 -3.74 -5.87 3.68
N ILE A 40 -3.79 -4.76 4.44
CA ILE A 40 -3.28 -4.71 5.82
C ILE A 40 -4.14 -5.59 6.74
N ALA A 41 -5.48 -5.50 6.63
CA ALA A 41 -6.41 -6.25 7.46
C ALA A 41 -6.31 -7.78 7.26
N GLU A 42 -6.01 -8.23 6.05
CA GLU A 42 -5.75 -9.65 5.78
C GLU A 42 -4.52 -10.19 6.51
N GLY A 43 -3.53 -9.32 6.77
CA GLY A 43 -2.30 -9.67 7.48
C GLY A 43 -1.41 -10.71 6.79
N LYS A 44 -1.70 -11.06 5.54
CA LYS A 44 -0.95 -12.05 4.73
C LYS A 44 0.33 -11.45 4.15
N TYR A 45 0.23 -10.24 3.61
CA TYR A 45 1.34 -9.53 2.98
C TYR A 45 1.86 -8.49 3.97
N ARG A 46 2.63 -8.90 4.97
CA ARG A 46 3.27 -7.98 5.92
C ARG A 46 4.75 -7.87 5.59
N THR A 47 5.25 -6.65 5.43
CA THR A 47 6.68 -6.36 5.26
C THR A 47 7.43 -6.56 6.57
N GLY A 48 8.77 -6.57 6.52
CA GLY A 48 9.62 -6.89 7.68
C GLY A 48 9.39 -6.00 8.90
N ASP A 49 9.18 -4.70 8.69
CA ASP A 49 8.83 -3.71 9.71
C ASP A 49 7.46 -3.96 10.37
N LEU A 50 6.56 -4.66 9.69
CA LEU A 50 5.27 -5.10 10.23
C LEU A 50 5.33 -6.53 10.81
N GLY A 51 6.53 -7.09 10.97
CA GLY A 51 6.75 -8.43 11.51
C GLY A 51 6.41 -9.57 10.55
N GLY A 52 6.38 -9.29 9.24
CA GLY A 52 6.20 -10.32 8.21
C GLY A 52 7.44 -10.53 7.35
N THR A 53 7.27 -11.23 6.24
CA THR A 53 8.36 -11.58 5.31
C THR A 53 8.09 -11.15 3.88
N ALA A 54 6.97 -10.45 3.63
CA ALA A 54 6.61 -10.00 2.30
C ALA A 54 7.54 -8.88 1.83
N SER A 55 7.86 -8.89 0.55
CA SER A 55 8.57 -7.83 -0.14
C SER A 55 7.67 -6.63 -0.42
N THR A 56 8.28 -5.48 -0.75
CA THR A 56 7.56 -4.29 -1.23
C THR A 56 6.70 -4.62 -2.45
N THR A 57 7.23 -5.46 -3.34
CA THR A 57 6.54 -5.90 -4.56
C THR A 57 5.32 -6.76 -4.25
N GLU A 58 5.44 -7.76 -3.36
CA GLU A 58 4.31 -8.61 -2.97
C GLU A 58 3.21 -7.80 -2.29
N PHE A 59 3.57 -6.87 -1.41
CA PHE A 59 2.63 -5.95 -0.78
C PHE A 59 1.87 -5.11 -1.81
N THR A 60 2.60 -4.55 -2.78
CA THR A 60 2.02 -3.70 -3.84
C THR A 60 1.11 -4.49 -4.75
N ASN A 61 1.50 -5.70 -5.16
CA ASN A 61 0.67 -6.57 -5.99
C ASN A 61 -0.63 -6.94 -5.27
N ALA A 62 -0.57 -7.27 -3.98
CA ALA A 62 -1.75 -7.57 -3.19
C ALA A 62 -2.73 -6.39 -3.13
N ILE A 63 -2.24 -5.14 -3.04
CA ILE A 63 -3.10 -3.96 -3.15
C ILE A 63 -3.76 -3.88 -4.53
N CYS A 64 -3.00 -4.08 -5.59
CA CYS A 64 -3.53 -4.04 -6.96
C CYS A 64 -4.63 -5.08 -7.20
N ASP A 65 -4.54 -6.26 -6.58
CA ASP A 65 -5.56 -7.31 -6.67
C ASP A 65 -6.89 -6.91 -5.98
N HIS A 66 -6.87 -5.89 -5.11
CA HIS A 66 -8.05 -5.37 -4.39
C HIS A 66 -8.69 -4.13 -5.04
N LEU A 67 -8.18 -3.65 -6.19
CA LEU A 67 -8.64 -2.41 -6.87
C LEU A 67 -9.83 -2.57 -7.83
#